data_AF-A0A936BXL1-F1
#
_entry.id   AF-A0A936BXL1-F1
#
_cell.length_a   1.000
_cell.length_b   1.000
_cell.length_c   1.000
_cell.angle_alpha   90.00
_cell.angle_beta   90.00
_cell.angle_gamma   90.00
#
_symmetry.space_group_name_H-M   'P 1'
#
loop_
_entity.id
_entity.type
_entity.pdbx_description
1 polymer ?
#
loop_
_entity_poly.entity_id
_entity_poly.type
_entity_poly.pdbx_seq_one_letter_code
_entity_poly.pdbx_strand_id
1 'polypeptide(L)'
;MSAQKPDPKTFVENIYKSYLGKNVPGLDLSTRESLDFHFTPSLADLIDKDAKEAEKLQEAPLLNGDPFVDAQDWEITDPSVAIQDAANDRATAIATFKNFGKTITVRLALMLTPKGWRVDDVFWNEGNLRGLYKPQQ
;
A
#
# COMPACT_ATOMS: atom_id res chain seq x y z
N MET A 1 17.40 -12.83 -24.80
CA MET A 1 17.70 -11.86 -23.73
C MET A 1 16.77 -12.17 -22.57
N SER A 2 17.27 -12.53 -21.40
CA SER A 2 16.42 -12.73 -20.23
C SER A 2 15.98 -11.34 -19.76
N ALA A 3 14.69 -11.02 -19.87
CA ALA A 3 14.16 -9.80 -19.26
C ALA A 3 14.41 -9.89 -17.74
N GLN A 4 15.20 -8.96 -17.20
CA GLN A 4 15.36 -8.83 -15.76
C GLN A 4 13.97 -8.58 -15.18
N LYS A 5 13.49 -9.47 -14.30
CA LYS A 5 12.23 -9.22 -13.59
C LYS A 5 12.36 -7.90 -12.82
N PRO A 6 11.33 -7.05 -12.80
CA PRO A 6 11.31 -5.87 -11.93
C PRO A 6 11.65 -6.27 -10.50
N ASP A 7 12.44 -5.48 -9.78
CA ASP A 7 12.81 -5.78 -8.40
C ASP A 7 11.70 -5.34 -7.44
N PRO A 8 11.15 -6.25 -6.60
CA PRO A 8 10.11 -5.88 -5.63
C PRO A 8 10.59 -4.85 -4.60
N LYS A 9 11.89 -4.84 -4.26
CA LYS A 9 12.44 -3.86 -3.32
C LYS A 9 12.35 -2.45 -3.90
N THR A 10 12.88 -2.26 -5.11
CA THR A 10 12.82 -0.98 -5.82
C THR A 10 11.38 -0.46 -5.97
N PHE A 11 10.42 -1.35 -6.24
CA PHE A 11 8.99 -0.99 -6.31
C PHE A 11 8.50 -0.36 -4.99
N VAL A 12 8.74 -1.04 -3.85
CA VAL A 12 8.29 -0.56 -2.54
C VAL A 12 9.08 0.67 -2.07
N GLU A 13 10.38 0.75 -2.35
CA GLU A 13 11.16 1.97 -2.07
C GLU A 13 10.60 3.19 -2.78
N ASN A 14 10.13 3.04 -4.03
CA ASN A 14 9.53 4.14 -4.77
C ASN A 14 8.17 4.57 -4.19
N ILE A 15 7.40 3.66 -3.59
CA ILE A 15 6.20 4.02 -2.82
C ILE A 15 6.60 4.93 -1.66
N TYR A 16 7.52 4.49 -0.79
CA TYR A 16 7.87 5.24 0.42
C TYR A 16 8.63 6.55 0.17
N LYS A 17 9.30 6.70 -0.98
CA LYS A 17 9.89 7.99 -1.39
C LYS A 17 8.84 9.09 -1.53
N SER A 18 7.61 8.78 -1.96
CA SER A 18 6.52 9.75 -2.10
C SER A 18 6.04 10.34 -0.78
N TYR A 19 6.33 9.67 0.34
CA TYR A 19 5.90 10.09 1.68
C TYR A 19 6.99 10.81 2.46
N LEU A 20 8.23 10.90 1.96
CA LEU A 20 9.37 11.43 2.70
C LEU A 20 9.19 12.93 3.00
N GLY A 21 9.08 13.27 4.29
CA GLY A 21 8.88 14.63 4.77
C GLY A 21 7.57 14.83 5.52
N LYS A 22 7.33 16.07 5.95
CA LYS A 22 6.14 16.47 6.71
C LYS A 22 5.03 16.91 5.76
N ASN A 23 3.85 16.29 5.87
CA ASN A 23 2.64 16.63 5.13
C ASN A 23 2.88 16.82 3.63
N VAL A 24 3.83 16.06 3.07
CA VAL A 24 3.99 15.96 1.61
C VAL A 24 2.77 15.24 1.03
N PRO A 25 2.40 15.43 -0.25
CA PRO A 25 1.15 14.88 -0.79
C PRO A 25 1.03 13.34 -0.74
N GLY A 26 2.14 12.60 -0.61
CA GLY A 26 2.10 11.15 -0.64
C GLY A 26 1.74 10.62 -2.04
N LEU A 27 1.10 9.45 -2.08
CA LEU A 27 0.48 8.95 -3.29
C LEU A 27 -0.99 9.38 -3.36
N ASP A 28 -1.41 9.89 -4.51
CA ASP A 28 -2.83 10.08 -4.77
C ASP A 28 -3.48 8.72 -5.07
N LEU A 29 -4.21 8.17 -4.10
CA LEU A 29 -4.94 6.90 -4.25
C LEU A 29 -6.43 7.10 -4.59
N SER A 30 -6.84 8.31 -4.96
CA SER A 30 -8.25 8.64 -5.28
C SER A 30 -8.66 8.26 -6.70
N THR A 31 -7.70 7.96 -7.58
CA THR A 31 -7.97 7.64 -8.99
C THR A 31 -7.79 6.16 -9.27
N ARG A 32 -8.62 5.64 -10.19
CA ARG A 32 -8.52 4.24 -10.61
C ARG A 32 -7.16 3.90 -11.20
N GLU A 33 -6.58 4.81 -11.98
CA GLU A 33 -5.25 4.63 -12.58
C GLU A 33 -4.17 4.43 -11.52
N SER A 34 -4.17 5.25 -10.47
CA SER A 34 -3.22 5.11 -9.37
C SER A 34 -3.44 3.81 -8.58
N LEU A 35 -4.70 3.43 -8.33
CA LEU A 35 -5.00 2.15 -7.70
C LEU A 35 -4.47 0.96 -8.52
N ASP A 36 -4.67 0.97 -9.84
CA ASP A 36 -4.17 -0.07 -10.76
C ASP A 36 -2.64 -0.05 -10.91
N PHE A 37 -1.97 1.05 -10.57
CA PHE A 37 -0.52 1.16 -10.57
C PHE A 37 0.09 0.56 -9.30
N HIS A 38 -0.56 0.73 -8.15
CA HIS A 38 0.00 0.35 -6.85
C HIS A 38 -0.52 -1.00 -6.34
N PHE A 39 -1.78 -1.34 -6.59
CA PHE A 39 -2.44 -2.52 -6.03
C PHE A 39 -2.75 -3.58 -7.09
N THR A 40 -2.93 -4.85 -6.66
CA THR A 40 -3.45 -5.88 -7.57
C THR A 40 -4.86 -5.50 -8.00
N PRO A 41 -5.33 -5.91 -9.20
CA PRO A 41 -6.67 -5.56 -9.66
C PRO A 41 -7.75 -5.85 -8.62
N SER A 42 -7.66 -7.03 -7.99
CA SER A 42 -8.60 -7.46 -6.94
C SER A 42 -8.57 -6.62 -5.66
N LEU A 43 -7.45 -5.97 -5.32
CA LEU A 43 -7.38 -5.07 -4.16
C LEU A 43 -7.80 -3.64 -4.56
N ALA A 44 -7.37 -3.18 -5.74
CA ALA A 44 -7.82 -1.91 -6.31
C ALA A 44 -9.36 -1.85 -6.43
N ASP A 45 -10.01 -2.93 -6.85
CA ASP A 45 -11.46 -3.04 -6.94
C ASP A 45 -12.15 -2.88 -5.57
N LEU A 46 -11.55 -3.38 -4.49
CA LEU A 46 -12.11 -3.25 -3.15
C LEU A 46 -12.02 -1.81 -2.64
N ILE A 47 -10.88 -1.15 -2.83
CA ILE A 47 -10.66 0.24 -2.43
C ILE A 47 -11.59 1.18 -3.22
N ASP A 48 -11.67 0.99 -4.54
CA ASP A 48 -12.55 1.78 -5.42
C ASP A 48 -14.03 1.57 -5.09
N LYS A 49 -14.44 0.34 -4.74
CA LYS A 49 -15.81 0.05 -4.31
C LYS A 49 -16.13 0.76 -3.00
N ASP A 50 -15.26 0.66 -1.99
CA ASP A 50 -15.42 1.33 -0.69
C ASP A 50 -15.60 2.84 -0.86
N ALA A 51 -14.70 3.48 -1.61
CA ALA A 51 -14.78 4.92 -1.89
C ALA A 51 -16.11 5.33 -2.56
N LYS A 52 -16.56 4.57 -3.57
CA LYS A 52 -17.83 4.84 -4.28
C LYS A 52 -19.06 4.58 -3.42
N GLU A 53 -19.01 3.61 -2.52
CA GLU A 53 -20.10 3.29 -1.62
C GLU A 53 -20.24 4.37 -0.54
N ALA A 54 -19.11 4.77 0.07
CA ALA A 54 -19.04 5.88 1.01
C ALA A 54 -19.55 7.20 0.40
N GLU A 55 -19.14 7.52 -0.83
CA GLU A 55 -19.62 8.71 -1.55
C GLU A 55 -21.15 8.71 -1.73
N LYS A 56 -21.73 7.56 -2.13
CA LYS A 56 -23.18 7.41 -2.31
C LYS A 56 -23.95 7.56 -1.00
N LEU A 57 -23.38 7.09 0.11
CA LEU A 57 -23.99 7.13 1.44
C LEU A 57 -23.71 8.45 2.17
N GLN A 58 -22.83 9.31 1.63
CA GLN A 58 -22.31 10.49 2.32
C GLN A 58 -21.63 10.13 3.67
N GLU A 59 -20.97 8.97 3.71
CA GLU A 59 -20.25 8.45 4.86
C GLU A 59 -18.73 8.49 4.62
N ALA A 60 -17.96 8.20 5.67
CA ALA A 60 -16.52 7.97 5.52
C ALA A 60 -16.26 6.56 4.96
N PRO A 61 -15.28 6.36 4.07
CA PRO A 61 -14.86 5.04 3.64
C PRO A 61 -14.34 4.20 4.80
N LEU A 62 -14.44 2.87 4.67
CA LEU A 62 -13.87 1.93 5.64
C LEU A 62 -12.34 2.12 5.72
N LEU A 63 -11.69 2.38 4.59
CA LEU A 63 -10.30 2.85 4.57
C LEU A 63 -10.25 4.34 4.95
N ASN A 64 -10.09 4.61 6.25
CA ASN A 64 -10.08 5.98 6.80
C ASN A 64 -8.67 6.54 7.05
N GLY A 65 -7.81 6.45 6.03
CA GLY A 65 -6.43 6.91 6.07
C GLY A 65 -5.61 6.38 4.89
N ASP A 66 -4.34 6.77 4.80
CA ASP A 66 -3.43 6.23 3.80
C ASP A 66 -2.93 4.83 4.23
N PRO A 67 -3.10 3.79 3.39
CA PRO A 67 -2.76 2.43 3.77
C PRO A 67 -1.26 2.20 3.90
N PHE A 68 -0.40 2.95 3.21
CA PHE A 68 1.04 2.74 3.24
C PHE A 68 1.71 3.31 4.48
N VAL A 69 1.08 4.30 5.13
CA VAL A 69 1.59 4.93 6.35
C VAL A 69 0.69 4.75 7.58
N ASP A 70 -0.49 4.15 7.42
CA ASP A 70 -1.47 3.89 8.50
C ASP A 70 -1.87 5.16 9.26
N ALA A 71 -2.12 6.25 8.52
CA ALA A 71 -2.42 7.56 9.07
C ALA A 71 -3.13 8.49 8.08
N GLN A 72 -3.77 9.56 8.59
CA GLN A 72 -4.31 10.66 7.77
C GLN A 72 -3.32 11.81 7.58
N ASP A 73 -2.46 12.04 8.57
CA ASP A 73 -1.36 13.01 8.54
C ASP A 73 -0.04 12.30 8.80
N TRP A 74 1.07 12.81 8.25
CA TRP A 74 2.37 12.17 8.40
C TRP A 74 3.56 13.12 8.42
N GLU A 75 4.59 12.68 9.13
CA GLU A 75 5.95 13.19 9.01
C GLU A 75 6.90 11.99 8.91
N ILE A 76 7.14 11.55 7.68
CA ILE A 76 7.91 10.33 7.45
C ILE A 76 9.40 10.64 7.31
N THR A 77 10.21 9.94 8.10
CA THR A 77 11.68 9.96 8.03
C THR A 77 12.24 8.54 8.09
N ASP A 78 13.49 8.39 7.65
CA ASP A 78 14.26 7.14 7.72
C ASP A 78 13.55 5.88 7.14
N PRO A 79 12.92 5.93 5.94
CA PRO A 79 12.30 4.75 5.37
C PRO A 79 13.35 3.69 5.00
N SER A 80 13.05 2.44 5.31
CA SER A 80 13.83 1.25 4.99
C SER A 80 12.91 0.14 4.52
N VAL A 81 13.37 -0.62 3.53
CA VAL A 81 12.60 -1.74 2.95
C VAL A 81 13.46 -3.01 2.96
N ALA A 82 12.95 -4.04 3.62
CA ALA A 82 13.48 -5.39 3.55
C ALA A 82 12.51 -6.28 2.76
N ILE A 83 13.05 -7.17 1.92
CA ILE A 83 12.26 -8.18 1.22
C ILE A 83 12.44 -9.55 1.90
N GLN A 84 11.33 -10.25 2.09
CA GLN A 84 11.20 -11.59 2.66
C GLN A 84 10.41 -12.48 1.70
N ASP A 85 10.54 -13.80 1.85
CA ASP A 85 9.75 -14.81 1.14
C ASP A 85 9.66 -14.59 -0.39
N ALA A 86 10.75 -14.14 -1.00
CA ALA A 86 10.78 -13.82 -2.42
C ALA A 86 10.72 -15.10 -3.26
N ALA A 87 9.58 -15.32 -3.89
CA ALA A 87 9.34 -16.30 -4.93
C ALA A 87 9.34 -15.63 -6.31
N ASN A 88 9.05 -16.42 -7.35
CA ASN A 88 9.09 -15.94 -8.73
C ASN A 88 8.05 -14.85 -9.06
N ASP A 89 6.94 -14.83 -8.35
CA ASP A 89 5.75 -14.01 -8.58
C ASP A 89 5.14 -13.44 -7.30
N ARG A 90 5.75 -13.71 -6.14
CA ARG A 90 5.30 -13.27 -4.81
C ARG A 90 6.51 -12.82 -3.99
N ALA A 91 6.29 -11.84 -3.14
CA ALA A 91 7.27 -11.42 -2.15
C ALA A 91 6.54 -10.76 -0.98
N THR A 92 7.19 -10.71 0.17
CA THR A 92 6.75 -9.91 1.31
C THR A 92 7.73 -8.75 1.47
N ALA A 93 7.26 -7.51 1.50
CA ALA A 93 8.09 -6.38 1.88
C ALA A 93 7.77 -5.94 3.31
N ILE A 94 8.81 -5.69 4.10
CA ILE A 94 8.73 -5.06 5.42
C ILE A 94 9.25 -3.64 5.26
N ALA A 95 8.33 -2.68 5.32
CA ALA A 95 8.67 -1.27 5.34
C ALA A 95 8.72 -0.79 6.78
N THR A 96 9.80 -0.10 7.13
CA THR A 96 10.00 0.51 8.44
C THR A 96 10.40 1.95 8.26
N PHE A 97 9.76 2.85 8.99
CA PHE A 97 10.02 4.28 8.93
C PHE A 97 9.67 4.91 10.27
N LYS A 98 10.04 6.18 10.47
CA LYS A 98 9.54 6.99 11.58
C LYS A 98 8.39 7.85 11.08
N ASN A 99 7.25 7.82 11.75
CA ASN A 99 6.16 8.77 11.56
C ASN A 99 6.04 9.63 12.83
N PHE A 100 6.23 10.95 12.71
CA PHE A 100 6.33 11.87 13.87
C PHE A 100 7.31 11.36 14.95
N GLY A 101 8.45 10.81 14.52
CA GLY A 101 9.50 10.27 15.38
C GLY A 101 9.23 8.88 15.97
N LYS A 102 8.03 8.30 15.80
CA LYS A 102 7.71 6.94 16.25
C LYS A 102 8.00 5.93 15.14
N THR A 103 8.68 4.84 15.46
CA THR A 103 8.91 3.76 14.49
C THR A 103 7.61 3.04 14.18
N ILE A 104 7.26 3.01 12.90
CA ILE A 104 6.11 2.29 12.34
C ILE A 104 6.66 1.19 11.42
N THR A 105 5.96 0.06 11.38
CA THR A 105 6.24 -1.04 10.46
C THR A 105 4.97 -1.41 9.72
N VAL A 106 5.06 -1.43 8.39
CA VAL A 106 3.98 -1.86 7.49
C VAL A 106 4.50 -3.02 6.67
N ARG A 107 3.76 -4.14 6.67
CA ARG A 107 4.10 -5.30 5.87
C ARG A 107 3.22 -5.33 4.62
N LEU A 108 3.83 -5.50 3.45
CA LEU A 108 3.15 -5.56 2.17
C LEU A 108 3.28 -6.97 1.60
N ALA A 109 2.15 -7.61 1.29
CA ALA A 109 2.15 -8.77 0.41
C ALA A 109 2.23 -8.26 -1.03
N LEU A 110 3.18 -8.76 -1.81
CA LEU A 110 3.41 -8.35 -3.19
C LEU A 110 3.08 -9.49 -4.16
N MET A 111 2.61 -9.12 -5.34
CA MET A 111 2.37 -10.02 -6.46
C MET A 111 2.95 -9.42 -7.75
N LEU A 112 3.68 -10.23 -8.51
CA LEU A 112 4.13 -9.86 -9.85
C LEU A 112 2.98 -10.06 -10.83
N THR A 113 2.60 -8.99 -11.51
CA THR A 113 1.59 -8.99 -12.57
C THR A 113 2.25 -8.77 -13.93
N PRO A 114 1.53 -8.94 -15.06
CA PRO A 114 2.05 -8.55 -16.38
C PRO A 114 2.47 -7.08 -16.48
N LYS A 115 1.95 -6.21 -15.60
CA LYS A 115 2.30 -4.77 -15.51
C LYS A 115 3.36 -4.48 -14.43
N GLY A 116 4.04 -5.50 -13.90
CA GLY A 116 5.02 -5.38 -12.83
C GLY A 116 4.46 -5.70 -11.44
N TRP A 117 5.25 -5.42 -10.40
CA TRP A 117 4.85 -5.66 -9.01
C TRP A 117 3.67 -4.79 -8.61
N ARG A 118 2.80 -5.38 -7.78
CA ARG A 118 1.66 -4.74 -7.16
C ARG A 118 1.54 -5.20 -5.71
N VAL A 119 0.96 -4.36 -4.89
CA VAL A 119 0.59 -4.68 -3.52
C VAL A 119 -0.71 -5.47 -3.54
N ASP A 120 -0.66 -6.69 -3.03
CA ASP A 120 -1.81 -7.58 -2.93
C ASP A 120 -2.52 -7.46 -1.60
N ASP A 121 -1.82 -7.05 -0.53
CA ASP A 121 -2.42 -6.73 0.77
C ASP A 121 -1.45 -5.88 1.60
N VAL A 122 -2.00 -5.12 2.54
CA VAL A 122 -1.26 -4.25 3.46
C VAL A 122 -1.60 -4.63 4.89
N PHE A 123 -0.59 -4.93 5.69
CA PHE A 123 -0.73 -5.36 7.07
C PHE A 123 -0.13 -4.32 7.99
N TRP A 124 -0.94 -3.86 8.94
CA TRP A 124 -0.55 -2.93 10.00
C TRP A 124 -0.36 -3.69 11.31
N ASN A 125 -0.19 -2.97 12.41
CA ASN A 125 -0.12 -3.60 13.74
C ASN A 125 -1.42 -4.35 14.09
N GLU A 126 -2.56 -3.79 13.67
CA GLU A 126 -3.89 -4.35 13.90
C GLU A 126 -4.62 -4.54 12.57
N GLY A 127 -4.69 -5.78 12.09
CA GLY A 127 -5.46 -6.13 10.89
C GLY A 127 -4.71 -5.95 9.57
N ASN A 128 -5.49 -5.82 8.49
CA ASN A 128 -4.99 -5.62 7.13
C ASN A 128 -6.06 -4.98 6.24
N LEU A 129 -5.62 -4.38 5.14
CA LEU A 129 -6.46 -3.65 4.20
C LEU A 129 -7.55 -4.52 3.59
N ARG A 130 -7.24 -5.74 3.12
CA ARG A 130 -8.28 -6.65 2.64
C ARG A 130 -9.31 -7.00 3.70
N GLY A 131 -8.87 -7.07 4.96
CA GLY A 131 -9.68 -7.40 6.12
C GLY A 131 -10.77 -6.37 6.39
N LEU A 132 -10.54 -5.09 6.08
CA LEU A 132 -11.55 -4.03 6.20
C LEU A 132 -12.81 -4.32 5.38
N TYR A 133 -12.65 -4.99 4.24
CA TYR A 133 -13.72 -5.22 3.27
C TYR A 133 -14.41 -6.58 3.41
N LYS A 134 -14.03 -7.39 4.41
CA LYS A 134 -14.73 -8.64 4.68
C LYS A 134 -16.04 -8.34 5.42
N PRO A 135 -17.13 -9.08 5.16
CA PRO A 135 -18.34 -8.98 5.95
C PRO A 135 -18.02 -9.22 7.43
N GLN A 136 -18.47 -8.32 8.31
CA GLN A 136 -18.48 -8.59 9.75
C GLN A 136 -19.49 -9.72 9.99
N GLN A 137 -19.05 -10.79 10.66
CA GLN A 137 -19.92 -11.90 11.07
C GLN A 137 -20.78 -11.50 12.26
#